data_AF-A0A380C7B1-F1
#
_entry.id   AF-A0A380C7B1-F1
#
_cell.length_a   1.000
_cell.length_b   1.000
_cell.length_c   1.000
_cell.angle_alpha   90.00
_cell.angle_beta   90.00
_cell.angle_gamma   90.00
#
_symmetry.space_group_name_H-M   'P 1'
#
loop_
_entity.id
_entity.type
_entity.pdbx_description
1 polymer ?
#
loop_
_entity_poly.entity_id
_entity_poly.type
_entity_poly.pdbx_seq_one_letter_code
_entity_poly.pdbx_strand_id
1 'polypeptide(L)' 'MEYLGQFAIVHLILHVICICISYWALNAVRLEQFFKKGFPVQVQICMIFIAIFLGTAVSNFIIDLLQFSTQLKYLMK' A
#
# COMPACT_ATOMS: atom_id res chain seq x y z
N MET A 1 -16.50 21.99 0.83
CA MET A 1 -15.48 21.77 -0.22
C MET A 1 -14.09 21.57 0.36
N GLU A 2 -13.71 22.26 1.43
CA GLU A 2 -12.37 22.13 2.06
C GLU A 2 -12.10 20.76 2.69
N TYR A 3 -13.12 20.13 3.30
CA TYR A 3 -13.01 18.79 3.91
C TYR A 3 -12.65 17.68 2.91
N LEU A 4 -13.20 17.75 1.68
CA LEU A 4 -12.91 16.77 0.63
C LEU A 4 -11.45 16.89 0.14
N GLY A 5 -10.92 18.11 0.08
CA GLY A 5 -9.52 18.35 -0.27
C GLY A 5 -8.55 17.83 0.80
N GLN A 6 -8.82 18.11 2.07
CA GLN A 6 -8.02 17.55 3.18
C GLN A 6 -8.07 16.03 3.22
N PHE A 7 -9.23 15.43 3.00
CA PHE A 7 -9.38 13.97 2.98
C PHE A 7 -8.59 13.34 1.82
N ALA A 8 -8.62 13.94 0.63
CA ALA A 8 -7.85 13.49 -0.53
C ALA A 8 -6.33 13.55 -0.30
N ILE A 9 -5.85 14.63 0.34
CA ILE A 9 -4.42 14.79 0.65
C ILE A 9 -3.96 13.71 1.64
N VAL A 10 -4.73 13.47 2.71
CA VAL A 10 -4.43 12.42 3.69
C VAL A 10 -4.43 11.03 3.03
N HIS A 11 -5.39 10.76 2.16
CA HIS A 11 -5.47 9.53 1.38
C HIS A 11 -4.22 9.29 0.53
N LEU A 12 -3.76 10.32 -0.18
CA LEU A 12 -2.61 10.24 -1.07
C LEU A 12 -1.32 9.99 -0.27
N ILE A 13 -1.16 10.70 0.85
CA ILE A 13 -0.03 10.50 1.78
C ILE A 13 -0.05 9.07 2.34
N LEU A 14 -1.22 8.55 2.75
CA LEU A 14 -1.36 7.20 3.26
C LEU A 14 -0.94 6.15 2.21
N HIS A 15 -1.37 6.33 0.96
CA HIS A 15 -0.97 5.45 -0.15
C HIS A 15 0.56 5.41 -0.32
N VAL A 16 1.20 6.58 -0.36
CA VAL A 16 2.66 6.67 -0.54
C VAL A 16 3.40 6.03 0.63
N ILE A 17 2.96 6.28 1.86
CA ILE A 17 3.57 5.66 3.05
C ILE A 17 3.42 4.13 3.03
N CYS A 18 2.23 3.61 2.69
CA CYS A 18 2.01 2.18 2.57
C CYS A 18 2.89 1.51 1.50
N ILE A 19 3.11 2.18 0.36
CA ILE A 19 4.02 1.69 -0.70
C ILE A 19 5.47 1.68 -0.20
N CYS A 20 5.92 2.74 0.48
CA CYS A 20 7.27 2.78 1.05
C CYS A 20 7.50 1.66 2.10
N ILE A 21 6.52 1.43 2.98
CA ILE A 21 6.59 0.34 3.97
C ILE A 21 6.58 -1.02 3.28
N SER A 22 5.75 -1.20 2.24
CA SER A 22 5.70 -2.45 1.47
C SER A 22 7.01 -2.73 0.76
N TYR A 23 7.64 -1.71 0.16
CA TYR A 23 8.97 -1.83 -0.44
C TYR A 23 10.04 -2.19 0.59
N TRP A 24 10.01 -1.55 1.77
CA TRP A 24 10.92 -1.88 2.86
C TRP A 24 10.73 -3.32 3.36
N ALA A 25 9.49 -3.78 3.49
CA ALA A 25 9.16 -5.16 3.87
C ALA A 25 9.62 -6.19 2.82
N LEU A 26 9.45 -5.88 1.53
CA LEU A 26 9.89 -6.75 0.44
C LEU A 26 11.42 -6.87 0.36
N ASN A 27 12.16 -5.82 0.74
CA ASN A 27 13.62 -5.90 0.82
C ASN A 27 14.10 -6.88 1.91
N ALA A 28 13.31 -7.15 2.95
CA ALA A 28 13.63 -8.16 3.95
C ALA A 28 13.47 -9.60 3.41
N VAL A 29 12.68 -9.77 2.35
CA VAL A 29 12.51 -11.05 1.66
C VAL A 29 13.68 -11.21 0.68
N ARG A 30 14.43 -12.32 0.79
CA ARG A 30 15.50 -12.67 -0.17
C ARG A 30 14.91 -13.11 -1.51
N LEU A 31 14.29 -12.17 -2.23
CA LEU A 31 13.72 -12.40 -3.56
C LEU A 31 14.81 -12.80 -4.55
N GLU A 32 16.05 -12.36 -4.37
CA GLU A 32 17.22 -12.81 -5.15
C GLU A 32 17.44 -14.33 -5.11
N GLN A 33 16.95 -15.03 -4.08
CA GLN A 33 17.08 -16.48 -3.95
C GLN A 33 15.98 -17.24 -4.69
N PHE A 34 14.84 -16.58 -4.97
CA PHE A 34 13.74 -17.13 -5.78
C PHE A 34 13.97 -16.96 -7.29
N PHE A 35 14.71 -15.94 -7.71
CA PHE A 35 14.95 -15.64 -9.11
C PHE A 35 16.27 -16.24 -9.62
N LYS A 36 16.31 -16.63 -10.91
CA LYS A 36 17.52 -17.16 -11.56
C LYS A 36 18.67 -16.16 -11.48
N LYS A 37 19.85 -16.64 -11.08
CA LYS A 37 21.11 -15.86 -11.09
C LYS A 37 21.36 -15.29 -12.50
N GLY A 38 21.57 -13.98 -12.58
CA GLY A 38 21.96 -13.28 -13.82
C GLY A 38 21.13 -12.04 -14.16
N PHE A 39 19.99 -11.81 -13.52
CA PHE A 39 19.08 -10.70 -13.86
C PHE A 39 18.72 -9.79 -12.67
N PRO A 40 19.69 -9.15 -12.01
CA PRO A 40 19.42 -8.31 -10.82
C PRO A 40 18.44 -7.16 -11.09
N VAL A 41 18.51 -6.56 -12.28
CA VAL A 41 17.63 -5.45 -12.68
C VAL A 41 16.17 -5.88 -12.82
N GLN A 42 15.91 -7.07 -13.40
CA GLN A 42 14.53 -7.57 -13.53
C GLN A 42 13.91 -7.91 -12.18
N VAL A 43 14.70 -8.45 -11.25
CA VAL A 43 14.26 -8.73 -9.88
C VAL A 43 13.89 -7.43 -9.16
N GLN A 44 14.72 -6.39 -9.31
CA GLN A 44 14.47 -5.09 -8.68
C GLN A 44 13.20 -4.42 -9.23
N ILE A 45 13.01 -4.44 -10.55
CA ILE A 45 11.78 -3.93 -11.18
C ILE A 45 10.56 -4.70 -10.69
N CYS A 46 10.65 -6.04 -10.62
CA CYS A 46 9.57 -6.89 -10.11
C CYS A 46 9.25 -6.56 -8.64
N MET A 47 10.27 -6.35 -7.81
CA MET A 47 10.12 -5.95 -6.41
C MET A 47 9.38 -4.60 -6.27
N ILE A 48 9.69 -3.62 -7.12
CA ILE A 48 8.99 -2.32 -7.13
C ILE A 48 7.52 -2.51 -7.52
N PHE A 49 7.23 -3.30 -8.55
CA PHE A 49 5.84 -3.57 -8.95
C PHE A 49 5.05 -4.27 -7.84
N ILE A 50 5.65 -5.27 -7.19
CA ILE A 50 5.02 -5.98 -6.07
C ILE A 50 4.82 -5.03 -4.89
N ALA A 51 5.77 -4.12 -4.62
CA ALA A 51 5.65 -3.14 -3.55
C ALA A 51 4.51 -2.14 -3.78
N ILE A 52 4.33 -1.68 -5.02
CA ILE A 52 3.21 -0.80 -5.39
C ILE A 52 1.89 -1.56 -5.23
N PHE A 53 1.82 -2.79 -5.75
CA PHE A 53 0.64 -3.63 -5.65
C PHE A 53 0.23 -3.89 -4.19
N LEU A 54 1.17 -4.34 -3.35
CA LEU A 54 0.95 -4.55 -1.92
C LEU A 54 0.61 -3.25 -1.19
N GLY A 55 1.35 -2.17 -1.46
CA GLY A 55 1.14 -0.88 -0.82
C GLY A 55 -0.24 -0.30 -1.10
N THR A 56 -0.69 -0.37 -2.35
CA THR A 56 -2.05 0.03 -2.73
C THR A 56 -3.11 -0.87 -2.10
N ALA A 57 -2.91 -2.20 -2.09
CA ALA A 57 -3.85 -3.12 -1.46
C ALA A 57 -4.00 -2.86 0.05
N VAL A 58 -2.88 -2.66 0.76
CA VAL A 58 -2.88 -2.33 2.20
C VAL A 58 -3.51 -0.97 2.45
N SER A 59 -3.20 0.03 1.62
CA SER A 59 -3.80 1.36 1.79
C SER A 59 -5.31 1.33 1.57
N ASN A 60 -5.79 0.66 0.51
CA ASN A 60 -7.23 0.47 0.27
C ASN A 60 -7.89 -0.25 1.45
N PHE A 61 -7.26 -1.30 1.99
CA PHE A 61 -7.76 -2.00 3.17
C PHE A 61 -7.94 -1.06 4.38
N ILE A 62 -6.98 -0.16 4.63
CA ILE A 62 -7.08 0.81 5.73
C ILE A 62 -8.26 1.78 5.50
N ILE A 63 -8.42 2.28 4.27
CA ILE A 63 -9.52 3.18 3.93
C ILE A 63 -10.87 2.48 4.10
N ASP A 64 -11.01 1.27 3.57
CA ASP A 64 -12.23 0.47 3.70
C ASP A 64 -12.55 0.23 5.17
N LEU A 65 -11.55 -0.09 6.00
CA LEU A 65 -11.72 -0.28 7.44
C LEU A 65 -12.24 0.99 8.13
N LEU A 66 -11.71 2.16 7.77
CA LEU A 66 -12.18 3.46 8.28
C LEU A 66 -13.61 3.77 7.82
N GLN A 67 -13.94 3.41 6.59
CA GLN A 67 -15.29 3.57 6.03
C GLN A 67 -16.30 2.64 6.71
N PHE A 68 -15.96 1.35 6.90
CA PHE A 68 -16.80 0.42 7.65
C PHE A 68 -16.99 0.87 9.10
N SER A 69 -15.96 1.43 9.73
CA SER A 69 -16.06 1.97 11.10
C SER A 69 -17.03 3.14 11.19
N THR A 70 -17.10 3.99 10.16
CA THR A 70 -18.06 5.10 10.11
C THR A 70 -19.47 4.62 9.75
N GLN A 71 -19.60 3.60 8.90
CA GLN A 71 -20.89 2.98 8.56
C GLN A 71 -21.49 2.17 9.71
N LEU A 72 -20.68 1.53 10.55
CA LEU A 72 -21.10 0.88 11.80
C LEU A 72 -21.87 1.84 12.72
N LYS A 73 -21.49 3.12 12.69
CA LYS A 73 -22.17 4.18 13.45
C LYS A 73 -23.61 4.43 12.99
N TYR A 74 -23.93 4.13 11.73
CA TYR A 74 -25.29 4.24 11.18
C TYR A 74 -26.16 3.03 11.51
N LEU A 75 -25.56 1.87 11.78
CA LEU A 75 -26.28 0.64 12.14
C LEU A 75 -26.70 0.62 13.62
N MET A 76 -26.08 1.47 14.45
CA MET A 76 -26.35 1.61 15.88
C MET A 76 -27.40 2.72 16.17
N LYS A 77 -28.13 3.18 15.16
CA LYS A 77 -29.20 4.19 15.26
C LYS A 77 -30.57 3.59 14.93
#